data_AF-A0A9X0QCR7-F1
#
_entry.id   AF-A0A9X0QCR7-F1
#
_cell.length_a   1.000
_cell.length_b   1.000
_cell.length_c   1.000
_cell.angle_alpha   90.00
_cell.angle_beta   90.00
_cell.angle_gamma   90.00
#
_symmetry.space_group_name_H-M   'P 1'
#
loop_
_entity.id
_entity.type
_entity.pdbx_description
1 polymer ?
#
loop_
_entity_poly.entity_id
_entity_poly.type
_entity_poly.pdbx_seq_one_letter_code
_entity_poly.pdbx_strand_id
1 'polypeptide(L)'
;MPAIRPSPVTRFWPAIHLHCVAGIATVTLCYARSNPTPHIVAAPTSLTTQERMYASAFLPTKGDLAASEYAGEAVCASCHAGIASLQHQTPMYHAATPASLLSIHSPLKFQESAFSYSVQQTPSGIIFSANSVSASGSHSDSRAVAWAFGNGEA
;
A
#
# COMPACT_ATOMS: atom_id res chain seq x y z
N MET A 1 29.00 -56.55 -17.68
CA MET A 1 28.85 -56.30 -16.23
C MET A 1 29.26 -57.56 -15.48
N PRO A 2 30.33 -57.50 -14.69
CA PRO A 2 30.29 -58.13 -13.37
C PRO A 2 30.91 -57.27 -12.24
N ALA A 3 30.20 -57.33 -11.12
CA ALA A 3 30.50 -57.01 -9.73
C ALA A 3 31.90 -56.48 -9.34
N ILE A 4 31.95 -55.24 -8.84
CA ILE A 4 33.03 -54.73 -8.00
C ILE A 4 32.51 -54.62 -6.56
N ARG A 5 33.24 -55.25 -5.64
CA ARG A 5 32.94 -55.42 -4.21
C ARG A 5 33.02 -54.10 -3.42
N PRO A 6 32.25 -53.93 -2.33
CA PRO A 6 32.37 -52.79 -1.44
C PRO A 6 33.61 -52.88 -0.54
N SER A 7 34.26 -51.74 -0.31
CA SER A 7 35.39 -51.55 0.60
C SER A 7 34.94 -51.51 2.07
N PRO A 8 35.79 -51.97 3.01
CA PRO A 8 35.46 -52.00 4.43
C PRO A 8 35.57 -50.61 5.08
N VAL A 9 34.55 -50.30 5.89
CA VAL A 9 34.47 -49.13 6.77
C VAL A 9 35.49 -49.28 7.91
N THR A 10 36.54 -48.48 7.91
CA THR A 10 37.47 -48.39 9.04
C THR A 10 36.97 -47.35 10.04
N ARG A 11 36.45 -47.85 11.16
CA ARG A 11 36.22 -47.08 12.39
C ARG A 11 37.57 -46.67 12.97
N PHE A 12 37.83 -45.37 13.00
CA PHE A 12 38.92 -44.79 13.77
C PHE A 12 38.35 -43.94 14.90
N TRP A 13 38.49 -44.45 16.12
CA TRP A 13 38.52 -43.71 17.38
C TRP A 13 39.91 -44.00 17.95
N PRO A 14 40.73 -42.98 18.23
CA PRO A 14 40.73 -42.33 19.55
C PRO A 14 40.99 -40.81 19.38
N ALA A 15 41.10 -39.93 20.36
CA ALA A 15 41.42 -40.05 21.77
C ALA A 15 40.79 -38.85 22.49
N ILE A 16 40.33 -39.11 23.70
CA ILE A 16 39.95 -38.14 24.69
C ILE A 16 41.20 -37.34 25.07
N HIS A 17 41.25 -36.06 24.71
CA HIS A 17 42.16 -35.09 25.32
C HIS A 17 41.35 -34.09 26.13
N LEU A 18 41.20 -34.44 27.40
CA LEU A 18 40.84 -33.59 28.51
C LEU A 18 41.99 -32.62 28.78
N HIS A 19 41.98 -31.39 28.23
CA HIS A 19 42.77 -30.26 28.74
C HIS A 19 42.12 -28.92 28.36
N CYS A 20 42.12 -28.00 29.32
CA CYS A 20 41.81 -26.55 29.20
C CYS A 20 40.33 -26.14 29.12
N VAL A 21 39.59 -26.47 30.19
CA VAL A 21 38.53 -25.60 30.72
C VAL A 21 39.19 -24.39 31.37
N ALA A 22 39.49 -23.34 30.60
CA ALA A 22 39.69 -21.96 31.07
C ALA A 22 40.08 -21.06 29.88
N GLY A 23 39.10 -20.37 29.26
CA GLY A 23 39.41 -19.31 28.30
C GLY A 23 38.40 -19.06 27.17
N ILE A 24 37.34 -19.85 27.04
CA ILE A 24 36.27 -19.62 26.04
C ILE A 24 35.05 -18.97 26.72
N ALA A 25 35.27 -17.90 27.47
CA ALA A 25 34.20 -17.19 28.18
C ALA A 25 34.11 -15.68 27.87
N THR A 26 34.80 -15.19 26.83
CA THR A 26 34.77 -13.76 26.46
C THR A 26 34.59 -13.46 24.97
N VAL A 27 34.28 -14.44 24.12
CA VAL A 27 33.99 -14.21 22.67
C VAL A 27 32.53 -14.57 22.30
N THR A 28 31.71 -15.01 23.25
CA THR A 28 30.27 -15.27 23.04
C THR A 28 29.37 -14.15 23.57
N LEU A 29 29.94 -12.96 23.85
CA LEU A 29 29.20 -11.81 24.39
C LEU A 29 29.08 -10.62 23.39
N CYS A 30 29.43 -10.82 22.12
CA CYS A 30 29.23 -9.77 21.09
C CYS A 30 28.20 -10.13 20.02
N TYR A 31 27.61 -11.33 20.02
CA TYR A 31 26.63 -11.73 19.00
C TYR A 31 25.16 -11.61 19.44
N ALA A 32 24.89 -11.20 20.68
CA ALA A 32 23.53 -11.07 21.20
C ALA A 32 22.96 -9.63 21.12
N ARG A 33 23.52 -8.74 20.27
CA ARG A 33 23.09 -7.33 20.21
C ARG A 33 22.56 -6.82 18.87
N SER A 34 22.23 -7.71 17.93
CA SER A 34 21.61 -7.32 16.65
C SER A 34 20.21 -7.87 16.41
N ASN A 35 19.51 -8.36 17.45
CA ASN A 35 18.06 -8.48 17.35
C ASN A 35 17.47 -7.13 17.78
N PRO A 36 16.99 -6.27 16.85
CA PRO A 36 16.08 -5.22 17.26
C PRO A 36 14.96 -5.92 18.03
N THR A 37 14.76 -5.51 19.28
CA THR A 37 13.52 -5.79 20.00
C THR A 37 12.38 -5.59 19.00
N PRO A 38 11.46 -6.55 18.79
CA PRO A 38 10.22 -6.20 18.14
C PRO A 38 9.67 -5.06 19.00
N HIS A 39 9.72 -3.84 18.47
CA HIS A 39 8.92 -2.78 19.03
C HIS A 39 7.52 -3.34 18.94
N ILE A 40 6.99 -3.81 20.07
CA ILE A 40 5.56 -3.86 20.27
C ILE A 40 5.19 -2.39 20.21
N VAL A 41 5.06 -1.87 18.99
CA VAL A 41 4.32 -0.68 18.70
C VAL A 41 2.94 -1.11 19.15
N ALA A 42 2.58 -0.73 20.37
CA ALA A 42 1.20 -0.72 20.80
C ALA A 42 0.42 -0.17 19.60
N ALA A 43 -0.49 -1.00 19.04
CA ALA A 43 -1.24 -0.63 17.86
C ALA A 43 -1.67 0.83 18.05
N PRO A 44 -1.26 1.76 17.16
CA PRO A 44 -1.50 3.16 17.43
C PRO A 44 -3.00 3.28 17.62
N THR A 45 -3.39 3.73 18.82
CA THR A 45 -4.76 4.10 19.15
C THR A 45 -5.28 4.86 17.95
N SER A 46 -6.37 4.39 17.34
CA SER A 46 -6.88 4.99 16.10
C SER A 46 -7.07 6.48 16.34
N LEU A 47 -6.16 7.28 15.79
CA LEU A 47 -6.19 8.72 15.92
C LEU A 47 -7.50 9.23 15.33
N THR A 48 -8.14 10.21 15.95
CA THR A 48 -9.25 10.90 15.32
C THR A 48 -8.80 11.50 13.98
N THR A 49 -9.72 11.74 13.05
CA THR A 49 -9.41 12.41 11.78
C THR A 49 -8.69 13.73 12.02
N GLN A 50 -9.14 14.48 13.03
CA GLN A 50 -8.53 15.74 13.44
C GLN A 50 -7.09 15.55 13.93
N GLU A 51 -6.84 14.59 14.82
CA GLU A 51 -5.48 14.30 15.29
C GLU A 51 -4.56 13.83 14.16
N ARG A 52 -5.06 13.05 13.19
CA ARG A 52 -4.26 12.68 11.99
C ARG A 52 -3.88 13.89 11.15
N MET A 53 -4.77 14.85 10.99
CA MET A 53 -4.48 16.08 10.25
C MET A 53 -3.38 16.92 10.91
N TYR A 54 -3.29 16.92 12.24
CA TYR A 54 -2.25 17.64 12.98
C TYR A 54 -0.95 16.83 13.16
N ALA A 55 -1.04 15.51 13.30
CA ALA A 55 0.10 14.65 13.62
C ALA A 55 0.96 14.28 12.40
N SER A 56 0.40 14.24 11.18
CA SER A 56 1.19 13.88 9.99
C SER A 56 1.65 15.12 9.21
N ALA A 57 2.97 15.26 9.11
CA ALA A 57 3.58 16.19 8.16
C ALA A 57 3.20 15.82 6.70
N PHE A 58 2.81 14.57 6.46
CA PHE A 58 2.42 14.04 5.16
C PHE A 58 0.97 13.57 5.19
N LEU A 59 0.12 14.24 4.41
CA LEU A 59 -1.17 13.72 3.94
C LEU A 59 -0.99 13.43 2.44
N PRO A 60 -1.56 12.36 1.86
CA PRO A 60 -1.55 12.17 0.41
C PRO A 60 -2.13 13.37 -0.36
N THR A 61 -2.98 14.15 0.32
CA THR A 61 -3.65 15.35 -0.17
C THR A 61 -3.04 16.65 0.36
N LYS A 62 -1.85 16.64 0.98
CA LYS A 62 -1.27 17.89 1.52
C LYS A 62 -0.99 18.94 0.44
N GLY A 63 -0.99 18.53 -0.84
CA GLY A 63 -1.48 19.36 -1.94
C GLY A 63 -0.73 20.67 -2.19
N ASP A 64 0.44 20.88 -1.60
CA ASP A 64 1.27 22.05 -1.90
C ASP A 64 1.74 22.03 -3.37
N LEU A 65 1.86 20.82 -3.93
CA LEU A 65 2.22 20.59 -5.32
C LEU A 65 0.96 20.29 -6.14
N ALA A 66 0.89 20.87 -7.32
CA ALA A 66 -0.19 20.63 -8.26
C ALA A 66 -0.20 19.15 -8.69
N ALA A 67 -1.37 18.60 -9.00
CA ALA A 67 -1.47 17.23 -9.51
C ALA A 67 -0.61 17.00 -10.79
N SER A 68 -0.33 18.07 -11.55
CA SER A 68 0.59 18.05 -12.70
C SER A 68 2.05 17.79 -12.33
N GLU A 69 2.43 17.99 -11.06
CA GLU A 69 3.78 17.75 -10.55
C GLU A 69 3.96 16.31 -10.05
N TYR A 70 2.89 15.51 -10.05
CA TYR A 70 3.02 14.07 -9.82
C TYR A 70 3.74 13.42 -11.00
N ALA A 71 4.97 12.96 -10.76
CA ALA A 71 5.84 12.36 -11.78
C ALA A 71 5.33 11.02 -12.37
N GLY A 72 4.25 10.48 -11.82
CA GLY A 72 3.65 9.24 -12.26
C GLY A 72 4.23 8.00 -11.57
N GLU A 73 3.44 6.93 -11.57
CA GLU A 73 3.76 5.68 -10.88
C GLU A 73 5.08 5.07 -11.36
N ALA A 74 5.36 5.10 -12.66
CA ALA A 74 6.58 4.52 -13.24
C ALA A 74 7.86 5.15 -12.66
N VAL A 75 7.85 6.46 -12.41
CA VAL A 75 8.99 7.15 -11.81
C VAL A 75 9.16 6.70 -10.36
N CYS A 76 8.07 6.64 -9.58
CA CYS A 76 8.12 6.17 -8.20
C CYS A 76 8.54 4.69 -8.10
N ALA A 77 8.09 3.84 -9.02
CA ALA A 77 8.42 2.41 -9.06
C ALA A 77 9.91 2.15 -9.30
N SER A 78 10.64 3.09 -9.92
CA SER A 78 12.09 2.96 -10.13
C SER A 78 12.89 2.89 -8.81
N CYS A 79 12.41 3.57 -7.76
CA CYS A 79 13.02 3.56 -6.43
C CYS A 79 12.23 2.73 -5.40
N HIS A 80 10.94 2.48 -5.64
CA HIS A 80 10.03 1.82 -4.70
C HIS A 80 9.26 0.64 -5.32
N ALA A 81 9.94 -0.20 -6.10
CA ALA A 81 9.33 -1.32 -6.83
C ALA A 81 8.51 -2.27 -5.93
N GLY A 82 8.99 -2.55 -4.71
CA GLY A 82 8.27 -3.40 -3.75
C GLY A 82 6.97 -2.78 -3.22
N ILE A 83 6.91 -1.45 -3.09
CA ILE A 83 5.69 -0.76 -2.68
C ILE A 83 4.71 -0.70 -3.84
N ALA A 84 5.21 -0.37 -5.04
CA ALA A 84 4.39 -0.33 -6.25
C ALA A 84 3.75 -1.69 -6.54
N SER A 85 4.49 -2.79 -6.42
CA SER A 85 3.95 -4.14 -6.66
C SER A 85 2.85 -4.53 -5.67
N LEU A 86 2.89 -4.04 -4.43
CA LEU A 86 1.86 -4.28 -3.43
C LEU A 86 0.56 -3.53 -3.73
N GLN A 87 0.61 -2.38 -4.44
CA GLN A 87 -0.60 -1.61 -4.75
C GLN A 87 -1.60 -2.44 -5.57
N HIS A 88 -1.11 -3.23 -6.52
CA HIS A 88 -1.94 -4.13 -7.34
C HIS A 88 -2.63 -5.25 -6.56
N GLN A 89 -2.19 -5.53 -5.33
CA GLN A 89 -2.75 -6.57 -4.46
C GLN A 89 -3.78 -5.99 -3.48
N THR A 90 -3.96 -4.67 -3.46
CA THR A 90 -4.88 -4.03 -2.53
C THR A 90 -6.33 -4.27 -2.94
N PRO A 91 -7.25 -4.42 -1.97
CA PRO A 91 -8.68 -4.46 -2.27
C PRO A 91 -9.16 -3.24 -3.07
N MET A 92 -8.55 -2.08 -2.83
CA MET A 92 -8.87 -0.85 -3.56
C MET A 92 -8.52 -0.95 -5.05
N TYR A 93 -7.37 -1.52 -5.40
CA TYR A 93 -7.01 -1.76 -6.81
C TYR A 93 -7.99 -2.72 -7.48
N HIS A 94 -8.40 -3.80 -6.79
CA HIS A 94 -9.36 -4.75 -7.33
C HIS A 94 -10.79 -4.20 -7.43
N ALA A 95 -11.15 -3.23 -6.59
CA ALA A 95 -12.44 -2.55 -6.66
C ALA A 95 -12.45 -1.39 -7.68
N ALA A 96 -11.30 -1.02 -8.26
CA ALA A 96 -11.18 0.06 -9.21
C ALA A 96 -11.59 -0.37 -10.61
N THR A 97 -12.46 0.41 -11.24
CA THR A 97 -12.87 0.23 -12.64
C THR A 97 -12.57 1.50 -13.43
N PRO A 98 -11.82 1.42 -14.54
CA PRO A 98 -11.63 2.56 -15.43
C PRO A 98 -12.98 3.10 -15.93
N ALA A 99 -13.14 4.41 -15.97
CA ALA A 99 -14.40 5.02 -16.36
C ALA A 99 -14.83 4.69 -17.81
N SER A 100 -13.87 4.36 -18.68
CA SER A 100 -14.13 3.90 -20.05
C SER A 100 -14.86 2.56 -20.12
N LEU A 101 -14.81 1.75 -19.05
CA LEU A 101 -15.49 0.46 -18.96
C LEU A 101 -16.86 0.57 -18.29
N LEU A 102 -17.22 1.74 -17.77
CA LEU A 102 -18.50 1.98 -17.12
C LEU A 102 -19.57 2.28 -18.17
N SER A 103 -20.72 1.63 -18.02
CA SER A 103 -21.92 1.89 -18.82
C SER A 103 -22.98 2.53 -17.94
N ILE A 104 -23.17 3.85 -18.07
CA ILE A 104 -24.19 4.60 -17.34
C ILE A 104 -25.38 4.83 -18.27
N HIS A 105 -26.43 4.03 -18.07
CA HIS A 105 -27.63 4.05 -18.90
C HIS A 105 -28.53 5.28 -18.62
N SER A 106 -28.38 5.92 -17.46
CA SER A 106 -29.12 7.13 -17.09
C SER A 106 -28.28 7.96 -16.10
N PRO A 107 -28.34 9.30 -16.15
CA PRO A 107 -27.58 10.14 -15.23
C PRO A 107 -27.86 9.78 -13.77
N LEU A 108 -26.81 9.44 -13.03
CA LEU A 108 -26.90 9.25 -11.59
C LEU A 108 -27.00 10.63 -10.96
N LYS A 109 -27.99 10.83 -10.09
CA LYS A 109 -28.23 12.11 -9.41
C LYS A 109 -28.32 11.88 -7.91
N PHE A 110 -27.65 12.73 -7.15
CA PHE A 110 -27.70 12.75 -5.71
C PHE A 110 -27.82 14.19 -5.24
N GLN A 111 -28.59 14.42 -4.18
CA GLN A 111 -28.75 15.76 -3.62
C GLN A 111 -28.61 15.70 -2.11
N GLU A 112 -27.82 16.63 -1.58
CA GLU A 112 -27.59 16.79 -0.17
C GLU A 112 -27.65 18.27 0.17
N SER A 113 -28.72 18.67 0.87
CA SER A 113 -28.96 20.08 1.24
C SER A 113 -28.90 21.00 0.01
N ALA A 114 -28.05 22.04 0.04
CA ALA A 114 -27.85 23.00 -1.03
C ALA A 114 -26.97 22.49 -2.19
N PHE A 115 -26.44 21.26 -2.10
CA PHE A 115 -25.56 20.68 -3.11
C PHE A 115 -26.30 19.62 -3.93
N SER A 116 -26.09 19.63 -5.23
CA SER A 116 -26.56 18.58 -6.15
C SER A 116 -25.39 18.04 -6.95
N TYR A 117 -25.37 16.72 -7.09
CA TYR A 117 -24.30 15.98 -7.75
C TYR A 117 -24.87 15.15 -8.88
N SER A 118 -24.14 15.07 -9.97
CA SER A 118 -24.51 14.18 -11.08
C SER A 118 -23.31 13.49 -11.69
N VAL A 119 -23.49 12.23 -12.07
CA VAL A 119 -22.57 11.48 -12.93
C VAL A 119 -23.32 11.11 -14.20
N GLN A 120 -22.76 11.47 -15.35
CA GLN A 120 -23.38 11.20 -16.65
C GLN A 120 -22.35 10.77 -17.68
N GLN A 121 -22.76 9.85 -18.55
CA GLN A 121 -21.99 9.47 -19.72
C GLN A 121 -22.27 10.46 -20.87
N THR A 122 -21.19 10.94 -21.47
CA THR A 122 -21.17 11.89 -22.59
C THR A 122 -20.34 11.29 -23.74
N PRO A 123 -20.38 11.86 -24.96
CA PRO A 123 -19.52 11.38 -26.05
C PRO A 123 -18.01 11.44 -25.74
N SER A 124 -17.59 12.33 -24.83
CA SER A 124 -16.19 12.49 -24.41
C SER A 124 -15.82 11.68 -23.16
N GLY A 125 -16.71 10.83 -22.66
CA GLY A 125 -16.50 10.00 -21.47
C GLY A 125 -17.48 10.32 -20.35
N ILE A 126 -17.13 9.95 -19.11
CA ILE A 126 -18.00 10.14 -17.95
C ILE A 126 -17.64 11.44 -17.23
N ILE A 127 -18.65 12.27 -16.97
CA ILE A 127 -18.49 13.56 -16.30
C ILE A 127 -19.19 13.51 -14.94
N PHE A 128 -18.46 13.95 -13.91
CA PHE A 128 -19.02 14.28 -12.60
C PHE A 128 -19.20 15.79 -12.52
N SER A 129 -20.34 16.22 -11.98
CA SER A 129 -20.66 17.63 -11.74
C SER A 129 -21.15 17.82 -10.32
N ALA A 130 -20.68 18.87 -9.66
CA ALA A 130 -21.13 19.32 -8.36
C ALA A 130 -21.66 20.75 -8.48
N ASN A 131 -22.91 20.97 -8.09
CA ASN A 131 -23.55 22.27 -8.09
C ASN A 131 -23.95 22.65 -6.67
N SER A 132 -23.85 23.93 -6.34
CA SER A 132 -24.29 24.48 -5.05
C SER A 132 -25.13 25.73 -5.27
N VAL A 133 -26.09 25.97 -4.38
CA VAL A 133 -26.90 27.19 -4.38
C VAL A 133 -26.72 27.91 -3.05
N SER A 134 -26.43 29.21 -3.11
CA SER A 134 -26.25 30.08 -1.95
C SER A 134 -27.02 31.39 -2.13
N ALA A 135 -27.15 32.19 -1.07
CA ALA A 135 -27.76 33.52 -1.16
C ALA A 135 -27.05 34.45 -2.16
N SER A 136 -25.75 34.23 -2.40
CA SER A 136 -24.94 34.96 -3.38
C SER A 136 -25.03 34.42 -4.81
N GLY A 137 -25.74 33.31 -5.05
CA GLY A 137 -25.91 32.70 -6.37
C GLY A 137 -25.56 31.21 -6.43
N SER A 138 -25.55 30.68 -7.65
CA SER A 138 -25.25 29.27 -7.93
C SER A 138 -23.81 29.10 -8.41
N HIS A 139 -23.14 28.04 -7.94
CA HIS A 139 -21.80 27.65 -8.37
C HIS A 139 -21.83 26.22 -8.92
N SER A 140 -21.08 25.95 -9.99
CA SER A 140 -20.97 24.65 -10.62
C SER A 140 -19.51 24.33 -10.92
N ASP A 141 -19.08 23.11 -10.59
CA ASP A 141 -17.79 22.56 -11.02
C ASP A 141 -17.99 21.18 -11.63
N SER A 142 -17.21 20.86 -12.67
CA SER A 142 -17.33 19.61 -13.42
C SER A 142 -15.98 19.05 -13.83
N ARG A 143 -15.79 17.73 -13.69
CA ARG A 143 -14.55 17.04 -14.04
C ARG A 143 -14.83 15.71 -14.73
N ALA A 144 -13.91 15.30 -15.61
CA ALA A 144 -13.93 13.97 -16.17
C ALA A 144 -13.61 12.94 -15.09
N VAL A 145 -14.41 11.88 -15.03
CA VAL A 145 -14.19 10.73 -14.16
C VAL A 145 -13.20 9.81 -14.86
N ALA A 146 -12.08 9.51 -14.21
CA ALA A 146 -11.08 8.58 -14.74
C ALA A 146 -11.30 7.15 -14.22
N TRP A 147 -11.77 7.02 -12.97
CA TRP A 147 -11.96 5.76 -12.27
C TRP A 147 -13.23 5.83 -11.43
N ALA A 148 -13.91 4.69 -11.29
CA ALA A 148 -14.91 4.48 -10.25
C ALA A 148 -14.46 3.32 -9.36
N PHE A 149 -14.96 3.30 -8.13
CA PHE A 149 -14.68 2.25 -7.16
C PHE A 149 -16.00 1.71 -6.62
N GLY A 150 -16.06 0.40 -6.40
CA GLY A 150 -17.22 -0.29 -5.82
C GLY A 150 -17.80 -1.36 -6.73
N ASN A 151 -18.72 -2.14 -6.19
CA ASN A 151 -19.36 -3.28 -6.86
C ASN A 151 -20.73 -2.97 -7.45
N GLY A 152 -21.20 -1.71 -7.36
CA GLY A 152 -22.50 -1.29 -7.90
C GLY A 152 -23.71 -1.83 -7.14
N GLU A 153 -23.52 -2.35 -5.92
CA GLU A 153 -24.63 -2.73 -5.03
C GLU A 153 -25.10 -1.49 -4.26
N ALA A 154 -26.41 -1.22 -4.32
CA ALA A 154 -27.09 -0.11 -3.64
C ALA A 154 -28.20 -0.64 -2.73
#